data_AF-A0A8J7SFJ9-F1
#
_entry.id   AF-A0A8J7SFJ9-F1
#
_cell.length_a   1.000
_cell.length_b   1.000
_cell.length_c   1.000
_cell.angle_alpha   90.00
_cell.angle_beta   90.00
_cell.angle_gamma   90.00
#
_symmetry.space_group_name_H-M   'P 1'
#
loop_
_entity.id
_entity.type
_entity.pdbx_description
1 polymer ?
#
loop_
_entity_poly.entity_id
_entity_poly.type
_entity_poly.pdbx_seq_one_letter_code
_entity_poly.pdbx_strand_id
1 'polypeptide(L)'
;MTEVPFTFGGITYFDLTTRAGGDEATIDGALFRTQASEGSSGTGLIQAFVRVQSDGTEEGYNTSERPLAYDENSSPSFTKSLLLNQVPIVEIDGIEYYEFRLDINQTNNDPLLSLDELKVYTSTTGDEEGLITGTDFTDDTTLVWDLDDQDLDGTDDTDHTILLDYSLQAGSGKSDMFFYVPVDDFGGVDPDSTYVVLYSKFGETGFLSDGPDGIVPDALEGDYDTNDGFEEWSVSKELEGPYVFGYKWEDTDGDGTWDVGESGLGGWTISYQYTVGNGANAVLVSGVTVTADGVADDFDGDGEIDPEGFYVIPIEGNNNNYSITLTEGFVEGWTNTYDGDATPNRTTVVTVNKNAFVDGKFGAAEGATVPLNFGNFEDMSISGTK
;
A
#
# COMPACT_ATOMS: atom_id res chain seq x y z
N MET A 1 10.93 -15.54 -10.06
CA MET A 1 11.27 -16.97 -9.85
C MET A 1 10.35 -17.45 -8.75
N THR A 2 9.59 -18.50 -8.99
CA THR A 2 8.74 -19.11 -7.96
C THR A 2 9.59 -19.66 -6.83
N GLU A 3 9.23 -19.31 -5.59
CA GLU A 3 9.87 -19.82 -4.38
C GLU A 3 9.56 -21.33 -4.19
N VAL A 4 10.26 -21.96 -3.25
CA VAL A 4 10.06 -23.38 -2.93
C VAL A 4 9.67 -23.47 -1.45
N PRO A 5 8.41 -23.81 -1.15
CA PRO A 5 7.94 -23.75 0.23
C PRO A 5 8.58 -24.85 1.07
N PHE A 6 8.68 -24.60 2.37
CA PHE A 6 9.18 -25.58 3.34
C PHE A 6 8.16 -25.84 4.45
N THR A 7 8.06 -27.07 4.93
CA THR A 7 7.14 -27.43 6.00
C THR A 7 7.90 -27.71 7.29
N PHE A 8 7.51 -27.03 8.38
CA PHE A 8 8.04 -27.24 9.72
C PHE A 8 6.92 -27.09 10.76
N GLY A 9 6.93 -27.92 11.81
CA GLY A 9 5.91 -27.83 12.87
C GLY A 9 4.47 -28.21 12.46
N GLY A 10 4.22 -28.56 11.19
CA GLY A 10 2.86 -28.74 10.64
C GLY A 10 2.42 -27.58 9.75
N ILE A 11 3.20 -26.49 9.74
CA ILE A 11 3.00 -25.27 8.97
C ILE A 11 3.84 -25.34 7.69
N THR A 12 3.31 -24.89 6.57
CA THR A 12 4.05 -24.70 5.32
C THR A 12 4.32 -23.23 5.09
N TYR A 13 5.59 -22.88 5.01
CA TYR A 13 6.07 -21.52 4.87
C TYR A 13 6.46 -21.24 3.42
N PHE A 14 6.01 -20.10 2.92
CA PHE A 14 6.35 -19.53 1.62
C PHE A 14 7.34 -18.39 1.85
N ASP A 15 8.56 -18.53 1.36
CA ASP A 15 9.65 -17.58 1.62
C ASP A 15 9.67 -16.45 0.59
N LEU A 16 9.20 -15.27 1.00
CA LEU A 16 9.35 -14.02 0.25
C LEU A 16 10.36 -13.06 0.90
N THR A 17 11.21 -13.55 1.81
CA THR A 17 12.25 -12.77 2.52
C THR A 17 13.50 -12.52 1.66
N THR A 18 13.55 -13.05 0.43
CA THR A 18 14.70 -12.85 -0.45
C THR A 18 14.38 -12.88 -1.94
N ARG A 19 14.95 -11.92 -2.68
CA ARG A 19 14.89 -11.89 -4.15
C ARG A 19 15.65 -13.04 -4.82
N ALA A 20 16.53 -13.74 -4.09
CA ALA A 20 17.35 -14.82 -4.64
C ALA A 20 16.74 -16.23 -4.47
N GLY A 21 15.84 -16.39 -3.48
CA GLY A 21 15.11 -17.64 -3.20
C GLY A 21 13.83 -17.79 -4.01
N GLY A 22 13.22 -16.66 -4.36
CA GLY A 22 12.04 -16.55 -5.21
C GLY A 22 11.30 -15.27 -4.82
N ASP A 23 10.79 -14.53 -5.79
CA ASP A 23 10.06 -13.28 -5.57
C ASP A 23 8.55 -13.46 -5.73
N GLU A 24 8.09 -14.71 -5.89
CA GLU A 24 6.68 -15.05 -6.05
C GLU A 24 6.32 -16.42 -5.44
N ALA A 25 5.09 -16.52 -4.94
CA ALA A 25 4.42 -17.76 -4.55
C ALA A 25 3.05 -17.87 -5.24
N THR A 26 2.56 -19.10 -5.43
CA THR A 26 1.22 -19.38 -5.96
C THR A 26 0.52 -20.35 -5.05
N ILE A 27 -0.62 -19.93 -4.50
CA ILE A 27 -1.42 -20.70 -3.54
C ILE A 27 -2.86 -20.65 -4.02
N ASP A 28 -3.40 -21.81 -4.38
CA ASP A 28 -4.78 -21.98 -4.84
C ASP A 28 -5.21 -20.99 -5.94
N GLY A 29 -4.30 -20.71 -6.88
CA GLY A 29 -4.55 -19.83 -8.02
C GLY A 29 -4.22 -18.35 -7.76
N ALA A 30 -4.19 -17.92 -6.50
CA ALA A 30 -3.73 -16.60 -6.13
C ALA A 30 -2.20 -16.48 -6.20
N LEU A 31 -1.72 -15.27 -6.51
CA LEU A 31 -0.29 -14.98 -6.63
C LEU A 31 0.15 -14.00 -5.54
N PHE A 32 1.27 -14.29 -4.92
CA PHE A 32 1.96 -13.40 -3.99
C PHE A 32 3.28 -13.00 -4.63
N ARG A 33 3.60 -11.70 -4.66
CA ARG A 33 4.83 -11.21 -5.30
C ARG A 33 5.45 -10.08 -4.51
N THR A 34 6.77 -10.04 -4.44
CA THR A 34 7.49 -8.87 -3.87
C THR A 34 7.73 -7.77 -4.91
N GLN A 35 7.38 -8.02 -6.17
CA GLN A 35 7.49 -7.07 -7.27
C GLN A 35 6.14 -6.95 -7.97
N ALA A 36 5.79 -5.73 -8.38
CA ALA A 36 4.65 -5.51 -9.25
C ALA A 36 4.83 -6.30 -10.56
N SER A 37 3.72 -6.83 -11.08
CA SER A 37 3.73 -7.50 -12.39
C SER A 37 3.97 -6.49 -13.52
N GLU A 38 4.68 -6.89 -14.58
CA GLU A 38 4.77 -6.09 -15.81
C GLU A 38 3.35 -5.81 -16.33
N GLY A 39 2.92 -4.55 -16.35
CA GLY A 39 1.57 -4.16 -16.75
C GLY A 39 0.58 -3.95 -15.60
N SER A 40 0.99 -4.06 -14.33
CA SER A 40 0.31 -3.34 -13.25
C SER A 40 0.33 -1.86 -13.66
N SER A 41 -0.84 -1.29 -13.98
CA SER A 41 -1.04 0.15 -14.20
C SER A 41 -0.83 0.83 -12.85
N GLY A 42 0.41 0.82 -12.39
CA GLY A 42 0.80 1.38 -11.10
C GLY A 42 0.67 2.87 -11.26
N THR A 43 -0.50 3.42 -10.97
CA THR A 43 -0.72 4.86 -11.03
C THR A 43 0.08 5.60 -9.93
N GLY A 44 0.85 4.88 -9.11
CA GLY A 44 1.52 5.38 -7.91
C GLY A 44 0.57 5.77 -6.79
N LEU A 45 -0.71 5.85 -7.11
CA LEU A 45 -1.78 6.13 -6.20
C LEU A 45 -2.20 4.83 -5.56
N ILE A 46 -2.04 4.79 -4.25
CA ILE A 46 -2.57 3.71 -3.44
C ILE A 46 -3.72 4.25 -2.61
N GLN A 47 -4.77 3.45 -2.49
CA GLN A 47 -5.85 3.70 -1.57
C GLN A 47 -5.81 2.67 -0.46
N ALA A 48 -5.27 3.08 0.68
CA ALA A 48 -5.40 2.31 1.92
C ALA A 48 -6.87 2.05 2.24
N PHE A 49 -7.16 0.81 2.63
CA PHE A 49 -8.50 0.38 2.99
C PHE A 49 -8.55 -0.37 4.34
N VAL A 50 -7.41 -0.87 4.84
CA VAL A 50 -7.22 -1.19 6.26
C VAL A 50 -5.78 -0.97 6.70
N ARG A 51 -5.62 -0.49 7.94
CA ARG A 51 -4.38 -0.56 8.71
C ARG A 51 -4.64 -1.36 9.97
N VAL A 52 -3.72 -2.24 10.34
CA VAL A 52 -3.71 -2.95 11.63
C VAL A 52 -2.45 -2.55 12.41
N GLN A 53 -2.53 -2.60 13.75
CA GLN A 53 -1.38 -2.33 14.61
C GLN A 53 -1.55 -2.96 16.00
N SER A 54 -0.66 -3.88 16.34
CA SER A 54 -0.41 -4.38 17.69
C SER A 54 1.05 -4.84 17.85
N ASP A 55 1.49 -5.13 19.08
CA ASP A 55 2.83 -5.68 19.36
C ASP A 55 2.76 -7.22 19.46
N GLY A 56 3.68 -7.92 18.80
CA GLY A 56 3.78 -9.38 18.78
C GLY A 56 2.88 -10.03 17.73
N THR A 57 1.57 -9.96 17.93
CA THR A 57 0.57 -10.48 17.00
C THR A 57 -0.53 -9.46 16.82
N GLU A 58 -1.00 -9.31 15.58
CA GLU A 58 -2.09 -8.41 15.23
C GLU A 58 -3.01 -9.02 14.18
N GLU A 59 -4.28 -8.61 14.21
CA GLU A 59 -5.26 -9.05 13.22
C GLU A 59 -6.30 -7.97 12.93
N GLY A 60 -6.93 -8.08 11.76
CA GLY A 60 -8.04 -7.21 11.42
C GLY A 60 -8.49 -7.31 9.97
N TYR A 61 -9.52 -6.51 9.65
CA TYR A 61 -10.10 -6.46 8.33
C TYR A 61 -10.62 -5.07 7.99
N ASN A 62 -10.88 -4.82 6.71
CA ASN A 62 -11.39 -3.53 6.28
C ASN A 62 -12.85 -3.32 6.65
N THR A 63 -13.12 -2.26 7.41
CA THR A 63 -14.46 -1.95 7.89
C THR A 63 -14.72 -0.47 8.13
N SER A 64 -15.92 -0.01 7.79
CA SER A 64 -16.48 1.30 8.17
C SER A 64 -17.22 1.25 9.50
N GLU A 65 -17.51 0.07 10.04
CA GLU A 65 -18.24 -0.10 11.30
C GLU A 65 -17.41 0.40 12.48
N ARG A 66 -18.09 1.01 13.46
CA ARG A 66 -17.45 1.48 14.70
C ARG A 66 -18.37 1.20 15.90
N PRO A 67 -17.87 0.60 17.00
CA PRO A 67 -16.47 0.31 17.30
C PRO A 67 -15.87 -0.83 16.47
N LEU A 68 -14.54 -0.82 16.35
CA LEU A 68 -13.76 -1.85 15.67
C LEU A 68 -13.76 -3.16 16.46
N ALA A 69 -13.44 -4.26 15.77
CA ALA A 69 -13.52 -5.62 16.31
C ALA A 69 -12.17 -6.15 16.83
N TYR A 70 -11.07 -5.79 16.17
CA TYR A 70 -9.72 -6.30 16.44
C TYR A 70 -8.71 -5.14 16.62
N ASP A 71 -7.54 -5.24 15.99
CA ASP A 71 -6.41 -4.32 16.11
C ASP A 71 -6.41 -3.26 14.99
N GLU A 72 -7.55 -3.02 14.35
CA GLU A 72 -7.60 -2.07 13.25
C GLU A 72 -7.36 -0.63 13.71
N ASN A 73 -6.76 0.18 12.84
CA ASN A 73 -6.65 1.60 13.05
C ASN A 73 -8.04 2.26 13.02
N SER A 74 -8.36 3.04 14.05
CA SER A 74 -9.69 3.69 14.15
C SER A 74 -9.98 4.77 13.10
N SER A 75 -8.98 5.22 12.32
CA SER A 75 -9.15 6.27 11.32
C SER A 75 -10.05 5.81 10.17
N PRO A 76 -11.19 6.48 9.92
CA PRO A 76 -12.07 6.16 8.79
C PRO A 76 -11.45 6.52 7.42
N SER A 77 -10.26 7.14 7.43
CA SER A 77 -9.52 7.47 6.21
C SER A 77 -8.73 6.27 5.68
N PHE A 78 -8.25 5.42 6.59
CA PHE A 78 -7.35 4.30 6.31
C PHE A 78 -8.02 2.94 6.53
N THR A 79 -9.04 2.87 7.40
CA THR A 79 -9.81 1.66 7.67
C THR A 79 -11.27 1.91 7.33
N LYS A 80 -11.74 1.31 6.23
CA LYS A 80 -13.08 1.54 5.64
C LYS A 80 -13.48 0.39 4.73
N SER A 81 -14.76 0.27 4.46
CA SER A 81 -15.29 -0.67 3.45
C SER A 81 -14.69 -0.37 2.06
N LEU A 82 -14.51 -1.41 1.26
CA LEU A 82 -14.00 -1.32 -0.11
C LEU A 82 -15.03 -1.94 -1.07
N LEU A 83 -15.46 -1.19 -2.08
CA LEU A 83 -16.26 -1.74 -3.18
C LEU A 83 -15.34 -2.46 -4.16
N LEU A 84 -15.82 -3.54 -4.76
CA LEU A 84 -15.03 -4.35 -5.69
C LEU A 84 -14.64 -3.57 -6.95
N ASN A 85 -15.46 -2.63 -7.42
CA ASN A 85 -15.10 -1.73 -8.52
C ASN A 85 -13.94 -0.75 -8.20
N GLN A 86 -13.52 -0.66 -6.93
CA GLN A 86 -12.35 0.12 -6.52
C GLN A 86 -11.08 -0.72 -6.54
N VAL A 87 -11.18 -2.04 -6.70
CA VAL A 87 -10.02 -2.93 -6.82
C VAL A 87 -9.65 -3.03 -8.30
N PRO A 88 -8.43 -2.62 -8.69
CA PRO A 88 -8.00 -2.66 -10.08
C PRO A 88 -7.80 -4.09 -10.56
N ILE A 89 -7.99 -4.28 -11.86
CA ILE A 89 -7.75 -5.56 -12.54
C ILE A 89 -6.43 -5.48 -13.29
N VAL A 90 -5.57 -6.47 -13.07
CA VAL A 90 -4.29 -6.64 -13.77
C VAL A 90 -4.31 -7.95 -14.55
N GLU A 91 -3.91 -7.92 -15.82
CA GLU A 91 -3.75 -9.12 -16.64
C GLU A 91 -2.33 -9.68 -16.49
N ILE A 92 -2.19 -10.90 -16.00
CA ILE A 92 -0.92 -11.60 -15.83
C ILE A 92 -1.00 -12.92 -16.61
N ASP A 93 -0.12 -13.09 -17.60
CA ASP A 93 -0.08 -14.30 -18.45
C ASP A 93 -1.44 -14.68 -19.08
N GLY A 94 -2.31 -13.69 -19.32
CA GLY A 94 -3.64 -13.86 -19.92
C GLY A 94 -4.75 -14.25 -18.93
N ILE A 95 -4.50 -14.14 -17.62
CA ILE A 95 -5.50 -14.28 -16.55
C ILE A 95 -5.70 -12.91 -15.90
N GLU A 96 -6.96 -12.52 -15.68
CA GLU A 96 -7.31 -11.28 -14.99
C GLU A 96 -7.34 -11.52 -13.47
N TYR A 97 -6.69 -10.63 -12.72
CA TYR A 97 -6.60 -10.67 -11.26
C TYR A 97 -7.05 -9.35 -10.66
N TYR A 98 -7.76 -9.39 -9.53
CA TYR A 98 -7.88 -8.23 -8.65
C TYR A 98 -6.57 -8.05 -7.87
N GLU A 99 -6.02 -6.82 -7.88
CA GLU A 99 -4.75 -6.49 -7.20
C GLU A 99 -4.96 -5.84 -5.83
N PHE A 100 -4.40 -6.48 -4.81
CA PHE A 100 -4.21 -5.95 -3.47
C PHE A 100 -2.73 -5.75 -3.19
N ARG A 101 -2.42 -4.78 -2.33
CA ARG A 101 -1.07 -4.35 -1.99
C ARG A 101 -0.92 -4.31 -0.48
N LEU A 102 0.23 -4.75 0.01
CA LEU A 102 0.61 -4.70 1.41
C LEU A 102 1.91 -3.90 1.55
N ASP A 103 1.87 -2.92 2.44
CA ASP A 103 3.02 -2.16 2.96
C ASP A 103 3.19 -2.58 4.42
N ILE A 104 4.27 -3.30 4.73
CA ILE A 104 4.58 -3.78 6.09
C ILE A 104 5.47 -2.77 6.80
N ASN A 105 5.47 -2.79 8.13
CA ASN A 105 6.21 -1.79 8.89
C ASN A 105 6.91 -2.38 10.09
N GLN A 106 8.17 -2.77 9.88
CA GLN A 106 9.03 -3.36 10.91
C GLN A 106 10.26 -2.50 11.16
N THR A 107 10.93 -2.70 12.29
CA THR A 107 12.17 -2.00 12.56
C THR A 107 13.32 -2.55 11.70
N ASN A 108 14.27 -1.68 11.34
CA ASN A 108 15.47 -2.10 10.58
C ASN A 108 16.33 -3.16 11.27
N ASN A 109 16.22 -3.32 12.60
CA ASN A 109 17.00 -4.31 13.34
C ASN A 109 16.34 -5.70 13.32
N ASP A 110 15.01 -5.74 13.26
CA ASP A 110 14.19 -6.94 13.28
C ASP A 110 13.16 -6.83 12.13
N PRO A 111 13.58 -6.98 10.86
CA PRO A 111 12.77 -6.58 9.70
C PRO A 111 11.80 -7.67 9.20
N LEU A 112 11.84 -8.86 9.80
CA LEU A 112 11.07 -10.01 9.33
C LEU A 112 9.64 -9.95 9.88
N LEU A 113 8.67 -10.39 9.07
CA LEU A 113 7.27 -10.46 9.47
C LEU A 113 6.59 -11.69 8.87
N SER A 114 5.70 -12.31 9.64
CA SER A 114 4.87 -13.42 9.18
C SER A 114 3.45 -12.94 8.88
N LEU A 115 2.89 -13.36 7.75
CA LEU A 115 1.46 -13.29 7.44
C LEU A 115 0.91 -14.71 7.61
N ASP A 116 0.18 -14.92 8.69
CA ASP A 116 -0.21 -16.24 9.20
C ASP A 116 -1.66 -16.59 8.86
N GLU A 117 -2.54 -15.61 8.65
CA GLU A 117 -3.88 -15.85 8.09
C GLU A 117 -4.21 -14.76 7.06
N LEU A 118 -4.78 -15.15 5.92
CA LEU A 118 -5.28 -14.22 4.89
C LEU A 118 -6.55 -14.77 4.26
N LYS A 119 -7.64 -14.00 4.31
CA LYS A 119 -8.95 -14.42 3.80
C LYS A 119 -9.61 -13.30 3.02
N VAL A 120 -10.29 -13.65 1.93
CA VAL A 120 -11.03 -12.72 1.08
C VAL A 120 -12.49 -13.13 1.02
N TYR A 121 -13.38 -12.18 1.28
CA TYR A 121 -14.83 -12.35 1.20
C TYR A 121 -15.46 -11.30 0.30
N THR A 122 -16.64 -11.62 -0.23
CA THR A 122 -17.54 -10.64 -0.83
C THR A 122 -18.80 -10.47 0.01
N SER A 123 -19.40 -9.28 -0.03
CA SER A 123 -20.67 -8.98 0.61
C SER A 123 -21.54 -8.07 -0.25
N THR A 124 -22.86 -8.26 -0.21
CA THR A 124 -23.83 -7.34 -0.84
C THR A 124 -24.38 -6.28 0.12
N THR A 125 -24.06 -6.40 1.40
CA THR A 125 -24.37 -5.42 2.44
C THR A 125 -23.08 -4.71 2.84
N GLY A 126 -23.10 -3.38 2.81
CA GLY A 126 -22.04 -2.60 3.45
C GLY A 126 -22.08 -2.80 4.98
N ASP A 127 -20.99 -2.42 5.65
CA ASP A 127 -20.67 -2.84 7.02
C ASP A 127 -21.62 -2.33 8.13
N GLU A 128 -22.66 -1.55 7.80
CA GLU A 128 -23.62 -0.97 8.75
C GLU A 128 -24.49 -2.02 9.48
N GLU A 129 -24.45 -3.30 9.07
CA GLU A 129 -25.20 -4.40 9.71
C GLU A 129 -24.31 -5.51 10.30
N GLY A 130 -23.01 -5.24 10.51
CA GLY A 130 -22.12 -6.15 11.25
C GLY A 130 -21.68 -7.35 10.42
N LEU A 131 -20.57 -7.17 9.68
CA LEU A 131 -19.92 -8.23 8.90
C LEU A 131 -19.36 -9.37 9.74
N ILE A 132 -19.17 -9.20 11.05
CA ILE A 132 -18.64 -10.25 11.94
C ILE A 132 -19.56 -10.49 13.14
N THR A 133 -19.81 -11.75 13.46
CA THR A 133 -20.32 -12.18 14.77
C THR A 133 -19.39 -13.20 15.41
N GLY A 134 -18.52 -12.75 16.32
CA GLY A 134 -17.53 -13.64 16.96
C GLY A 134 -16.19 -13.58 16.24
N THR A 135 -15.65 -14.74 15.84
CA THR A 135 -14.43 -14.89 15.02
C THR A 135 -14.72 -15.02 13.53
N ASP A 136 -16.00 -15.17 13.17
CA ASP A 136 -16.40 -15.56 11.82
C ASP A 136 -17.23 -14.44 11.17
N PHE A 137 -17.00 -14.21 9.89
CA PHE A 137 -17.83 -13.32 9.08
C PHE A 137 -19.27 -13.87 9.00
N THR A 138 -20.26 -12.98 8.95
CA THR A 138 -21.67 -13.36 8.98
C THR A 138 -22.11 -14.12 7.74
N ASP A 139 -23.28 -14.77 7.83
CA ASP A 139 -23.97 -15.45 6.71
C ASP A 139 -24.23 -14.55 5.48
N ASP A 140 -24.02 -13.23 5.60
CA ASP A 140 -24.18 -12.24 4.53
C ASP A 140 -22.92 -12.10 3.65
N THR A 141 -21.84 -12.79 4.01
CA THR A 141 -20.59 -12.86 3.25
C THR A 141 -20.47 -14.15 2.45
N THR A 142 -19.64 -14.13 1.40
CA THR A 142 -19.24 -15.31 0.63
C THR A 142 -17.72 -15.37 0.60
N LEU A 143 -17.14 -16.47 1.12
CA LEU A 143 -15.70 -16.72 1.03
C LEU A 143 -15.31 -16.86 -0.43
N VAL A 144 -14.30 -16.08 -0.83
CA VAL A 144 -13.74 -16.05 -2.20
C VAL A 144 -12.42 -16.82 -2.23
N TRP A 145 -11.58 -16.63 -1.22
CA TRP A 145 -10.26 -17.22 -1.15
C TRP A 145 -9.78 -17.26 0.32
N ASP A 146 -9.05 -18.30 0.69
CA ASP A 146 -8.47 -18.51 2.01
C ASP A 146 -7.06 -19.10 1.85
N LEU A 147 -6.11 -18.64 2.66
CA LEU A 147 -4.73 -19.13 2.66
C LEU A 147 -4.63 -20.60 3.09
N ASP A 148 -5.56 -21.03 3.94
CA ASP A 148 -5.52 -22.33 4.64
C ASP A 148 -6.61 -23.30 4.21
N ASP A 149 -7.59 -22.86 3.42
CA ASP A 149 -8.75 -23.63 2.98
C ASP A 149 -8.83 -23.66 1.44
N GLN A 150 -8.32 -24.75 0.85
CA GLN A 150 -8.24 -24.93 -0.60
C GLN A 150 -9.61 -25.19 -1.23
N ASP A 151 -10.53 -25.84 -0.52
CA ASP A 151 -11.84 -26.21 -1.05
C ASP A 151 -12.98 -25.24 -0.68
N LEU A 152 -12.66 -24.24 0.13
CA LEU A 152 -13.49 -23.12 0.57
C LEU A 152 -14.75 -23.59 1.31
N ASP A 153 -14.66 -24.68 2.07
CA ASP A 153 -15.75 -25.21 2.88
C ASP A 153 -15.90 -24.56 4.27
N GLY A 154 -15.00 -23.63 4.59
CA GLY A 154 -14.93 -22.91 5.85
C GLY A 154 -14.17 -23.67 6.94
N THR A 155 -13.35 -24.65 6.57
CA THR A 155 -12.45 -25.36 7.48
C THR A 155 -11.07 -25.49 6.89
N ASP A 156 -10.06 -25.18 7.70
CA ASP A 156 -8.67 -25.22 7.26
C ASP A 156 -8.27 -26.66 6.86
N ASP A 157 -7.81 -26.80 5.62
CA ASP A 157 -7.21 -28.00 5.05
C ASP A 157 -5.72 -28.11 5.40
N THR A 158 -5.07 -26.95 5.52
CA THR A 158 -3.64 -26.76 5.71
C THR A 158 -3.36 -25.63 6.71
N ASP A 159 -2.08 -25.39 7.00
CA ASP A 159 -1.61 -24.27 7.81
C ASP A 159 -0.44 -23.67 7.04
N HIS A 160 -0.64 -22.50 6.46
CA HIS A 160 0.22 -21.81 5.52
C HIS A 160 0.64 -20.45 6.07
N THR A 161 1.90 -20.09 5.86
CA THR A 161 2.43 -18.79 6.30
C THR A 161 3.28 -18.18 5.20
N ILE A 162 3.13 -16.88 4.98
CA ILE A 162 3.99 -16.11 4.08
C ILE A 162 5.00 -15.32 4.91
N LEU A 163 6.28 -15.50 4.62
CA LEU A 163 7.38 -14.83 5.31
C LEU A 163 7.84 -13.61 4.50
N LEU A 164 7.87 -12.44 5.14
CA LEU A 164 8.17 -11.15 4.54
C LEU A 164 9.39 -10.51 5.21
N ASP A 165 10.06 -9.60 4.49
CA ASP A 165 11.21 -8.85 4.98
C ASP A 165 11.10 -7.38 4.54
N TYR A 166 10.86 -6.50 5.52
CA TYR A 166 10.70 -5.05 5.37
C TYR A 166 11.94 -4.40 4.72
N SER A 167 13.11 -5.02 4.81
CA SER A 167 14.34 -4.48 4.23
C SER A 167 14.44 -4.64 2.72
N LEU A 168 13.57 -5.44 2.08
CA LEU A 168 13.62 -5.71 0.65
C LEU A 168 13.13 -4.55 -0.23
N GLN A 169 12.15 -3.78 0.24
CA GLN A 169 11.56 -2.66 -0.49
C GLN A 169 11.70 -1.37 0.32
N ALA A 170 12.92 -0.82 0.33
CA ALA A 170 13.16 0.46 1.01
C ALA A 170 12.39 1.62 0.33
N GLY A 171 11.47 2.25 1.06
CA GLY A 171 10.83 3.51 0.66
C GLY A 171 9.33 3.54 0.98
N SER A 172 8.89 4.58 1.69
CA SER A 172 7.48 4.75 2.06
C SER A 172 6.60 4.83 0.81
N GLY A 173 5.68 3.86 0.66
CA GLY A 173 4.65 3.77 -0.36
C GLY A 173 5.00 2.93 -1.60
N LYS A 174 6.12 2.20 -1.56
CA LYS A 174 6.28 0.99 -2.37
C LYS A 174 5.70 -0.17 -1.58
N SER A 175 4.88 -0.99 -2.20
CA SER A 175 4.30 -2.16 -1.52
C SER A 175 5.36 -3.27 -1.38
N ASP A 176 5.53 -3.80 -0.18
CA ASP A 176 6.39 -4.95 0.11
C ASP A 176 5.88 -6.23 -0.53
N MET A 177 4.55 -6.36 -0.63
CA MET A 177 3.90 -7.51 -1.25
C MET A 177 2.68 -7.09 -2.08
N PHE A 178 2.53 -7.76 -3.22
CA PHE A 178 1.36 -7.73 -4.08
C PHE A 178 0.63 -9.07 -3.95
N PHE A 179 -0.68 -9.01 -3.79
CA PHE A 179 -1.56 -10.15 -3.69
C PHE A 179 -2.61 -10.07 -4.81
N TYR A 180 -2.59 -11.07 -5.69
CA TYR A 180 -3.43 -11.13 -6.87
C TYR A 180 -4.41 -12.30 -6.75
N VAL A 181 -5.71 -12.01 -6.73
CA VAL A 181 -6.77 -13.03 -6.67
C VAL A 181 -7.47 -13.11 -8.02
N PRO A 182 -7.58 -14.31 -8.65
CA PRO A 182 -8.25 -14.47 -9.93
C PRO A 182 -9.66 -13.87 -9.93
N VAL A 183 -10.00 -13.09 -10.97
CA VAL A 183 -11.34 -12.50 -11.11
C VAL A 183 -12.43 -13.59 -11.17
N ASP A 184 -12.10 -14.76 -11.72
CA ASP A 184 -13.01 -15.90 -11.81
C ASP A 184 -13.46 -16.42 -10.43
N ASP A 185 -12.63 -16.27 -9.38
CA ASP A 185 -12.94 -16.75 -8.02
C ASP A 185 -14.06 -15.91 -7.38
N PHE A 186 -14.26 -14.67 -7.83
CA PHE A 186 -15.35 -13.80 -7.38
C PHE A 186 -16.71 -14.17 -7.98
N GLY A 187 -16.80 -15.20 -8.82
CA GLY A 187 -18.07 -15.77 -9.27
C GLY A 187 -18.95 -14.86 -10.15
N GLY A 188 -18.38 -13.79 -10.73
CA GLY A 188 -19.08 -12.87 -11.62
C GLY A 188 -20.12 -11.98 -10.92
N VAL A 189 -19.88 -11.62 -9.66
CA VAL A 189 -20.66 -10.62 -8.91
C VAL A 189 -20.62 -9.23 -9.58
N ASP A 190 -21.59 -8.37 -9.26
CA ASP A 190 -21.63 -7.00 -9.77
C ASP A 190 -20.67 -6.10 -8.97
N PRO A 191 -19.56 -5.61 -9.56
CA PRO A 191 -18.54 -4.89 -8.81
C PRO A 191 -19.00 -3.52 -8.29
N ASP A 192 -20.04 -2.92 -8.89
CA ASP A 192 -20.58 -1.62 -8.47
C ASP A 192 -21.43 -1.70 -7.19
N SER A 193 -21.82 -2.91 -6.78
CA SER A 193 -22.70 -3.13 -5.63
C SER A 193 -22.21 -4.21 -4.67
N THR A 194 -21.00 -4.73 -4.90
CA THR A 194 -20.38 -5.77 -4.10
C THR A 194 -19.21 -5.17 -3.32
N TYR A 195 -19.20 -5.36 -2.02
CA TYR A 195 -18.06 -5.07 -1.17
C TYR A 195 -17.10 -6.25 -1.15
N VAL A 196 -15.82 -5.95 -1.03
CA VAL A 196 -14.77 -6.93 -0.76
C VAL A 196 -14.23 -6.70 0.65
N VAL A 197 -14.01 -7.79 1.36
CA VAL A 197 -13.43 -7.80 2.69
C VAL A 197 -12.18 -8.67 2.67
N LEU A 198 -11.07 -8.11 3.11
CA LEU A 198 -9.80 -8.80 3.32
C LEU A 198 -9.54 -8.82 4.82
N TYR A 199 -9.37 -10.01 5.38
CA TYR A 199 -8.90 -10.23 6.73
C TYR A 199 -7.45 -10.71 6.67
N SER A 200 -6.61 -10.19 7.59
CA SER A 200 -5.23 -10.63 7.74
C SER A 200 -4.82 -10.72 9.20
N LYS A 201 -3.93 -11.66 9.49
CA LYS A 201 -3.27 -11.83 10.79
C LYS A 201 -1.76 -11.95 10.60
N PHE A 202 -0.99 -11.23 11.40
CA PHE A 202 0.45 -11.19 11.33
C PHE A 202 1.10 -11.52 12.67
N GLY A 203 2.32 -12.07 12.61
CA GLY A 203 3.19 -12.25 13.76
C GLY A 203 2.92 -13.49 14.63
N GLU A 204 2.01 -14.39 14.24
CA GLU A 204 1.72 -15.59 15.03
C GLU A 204 2.88 -16.60 15.00
N THR A 205 3.65 -16.66 13.90
CA THR A 205 4.86 -17.48 13.82
C THR A 205 5.88 -17.13 14.91
N GLY A 206 6.02 -15.84 15.23
CA GLY A 206 7.02 -15.30 16.14
C GLY A 206 8.44 -15.77 15.84
N PHE A 207 9.16 -16.29 16.83
CA PHE A 207 10.55 -16.70 16.64
C PHE A 207 10.69 -18.05 15.94
N LEU A 208 11.11 -18.04 14.67
CA LEU A 208 11.41 -19.23 13.89
C LEU A 208 12.88 -19.65 14.07
N SER A 209 13.11 -20.91 14.45
CA SER A 209 14.46 -21.48 14.59
C SER A 209 14.51 -22.95 14.21
N ASP A 210 15.66 -23.40 13.70
CA ASP A 210 15.91 -24.76 13.21
C ASP A 210 15.85 -25.85 14.30
N GLY A 211 15.90 -25.40 15.56
CA GLY A 211 16.03 -26.27 16.71
C GLY A 211 17.21 -27.23 16.61
N PRO A 212 17.28 -28.28 17.43
CA PRO A 212 18.39 -29.23 17.37
C PRO A 212 18.48 -30.04 16.07
N ASP A 213 17.41 -30.04 15.27
CA ASP A 213 17.21 -30.95 14.14
C ASP A 213 17.57 -30.33 12.78
N GLY A 214 17.82 -29.01 12.71
CA GLY A 214 18.38 -28.34 11.54
C GLY A 214 17.46 -28.32 10.31
N ILE A 215 16.14 -28.21 10.53
CA ILE A 215 15.14 -28.31 9.46
C ILE A 215 14.83 -26.95 8.85
N VAL A 216 14.72 -25.90 9.67
CA VAL A 216 14.53 -24.53 9.18
C VAL A 216 15.82 -24.10 8.47
N PRO A 217 15.74 -23.57 7.23
CA PRO A 217 16.91 -23.01 6.59
C PRO A 217 17.52 -21.88 7.44
N ASP A 218 18.84 -21.88 7.67
CA ASP A 218 19.55 -20.85 8.46
C ASP A 218 19.22 -19.41 8.03
N ALA A 219 18.87 -19.21 6.76
CA ALA A 219 18.51 -17.90 6.20
C ALA A 219 17.14 -17.37 6.67
N LEU A 220 16.29 -18.24 7.22
CA LEU A 220 14.92 -17.94 7.65
C LEU A 220 14.78 -17.92 9.17
N GLU A 221 15.85 -18.18 9.92
CA GLU A 221 15.83 -18.02 11.37
C GLU A 221 15.71 -16.55 11.75
N GLY A 222 14.76 -16.22 12.63
CA GLY A 222 14.53 -14.85 13.03
C GLY A 222 13.24 -14.66 13.80
N ASP A 223 13.03 -13.42 14.21
CA ASP A 223 11.81 -12.97 14.88
C ASP A 223 10.85 -12.41 13.84
N TYR A 224 9.67 -13.03 13.72
CA TYR A 224 8.62 -12.64 12.78
C TYR A 224 7.42 -11.97 13.48
N ASP A 225 7.56 -11.59 14.75
CA ASP A 225 6.60 -10.79 15.52
C ASP A 225 6.42 -9.39 14.92
N THR A 226 5.22 -8.81 15.05
CA THR A 226 4.99 -7.39 14.71
C THR A 226 5.74 -6.49 15.71
N ASN A 227 6.50 -5.50 15.22
CA ASN A 227 7.40 -4.72 16.08
C ASN A 227 7.50 -3.21 15.81
N ASP A 228 6.74 -2.64 14.87
CA ASP A 228 6.74 -1.18 14.65
C ASP A 228 5.36 -0.58 14.29
N GLY A 229 5.20 -0.13 13.05
CA GLY A 229 4.15 0.80 12.66
C GLY A 229 2.81 0.12 12.34
N PHE A 230 2.24 0.48 11.19
CA PHE A 230 1.03 -0.17 10.70
C PHE A 230 1.39 -1.03 9.50
N GLU A 231 0.91 -2.26 9.50
CA GLU A 231 0.70 -3.05 8.30
C GLU A 231 -0.51 -2.46 7.57
N GLU A 232 -0.29 -1.99 6.34
CA GLU A 232 -1.28 -1.30 5.53
C GLU A 232 -1.63 -2.11 4.28
N TRP A 233 -2.90 -2.50 4.18
CA TRP A 233 -3.46 -2.98 2.92
C TRP A 233 -4.04 -1.83 2.11
N SER A 234 -3.70 -1.82 0.84
CA SER A 234 -4.13 -0.84 -0.14
C SER A 234 -4.46 -1.48 -1.49
N VAL A 235 -5.11 -0.71 -2.36
CA VAL A 235 -5.30 -1.05 -3.77
C VAL A 235 -4.73 0.06 -4.63
N SER A 236 -4.28 -0.28 -5.83
CA SER A 236 -3.96 0.75 -6.83
C SER A 236 -5.23 1.53 -7.17
N LYS A 237 -5.09 2.85 -7.31
CA LYS A 237 -6.23 3.71 -7.64
C LYS A 237 -6.17 4.09 -9.11
N GLU A 238 -7.10 3.57 -9.89
CA GLU A 238 -7.35 4.02 -11.25
C GLU A 238 -7.69 5.52 -11.24
N LEU A 239 -6.98 6.30 -12.07
CA LEU A 239 -7.23 7.74 -12.21
C LEU A 239 -8.50 7.98 -13.03
N GLU A 240 -9.66 7.91 -12.37
CA GLU A 240 -10.90 8.35 -12.97
C GLU A 240 -11.18 9.83 -12.65
N GLY A 241 -10.79 10.72 -13.56
CA GLY A 241 -11.19 12.13 -13.53
C GLY A 241 -10.04 13.12 -13.42
N PRO A 242 -10.30 14.37 -12.98
CA PRO A 242 -9.25 15.37 -12.90
C PRO A 242 -8.26 15.01 -11.81
N TYR A 243 -7.01 15.40 -11.98
CA TYR A 243 -5.96 15.17 -10.99
C TYR A 243 -5.02 16.35 -10.88
N VAL A 244 -4.40 16.44 -9.71
CA VAL A 244 -3.30 17.35 -9.43
C VAL A 244 -1.99 16.59 -9.55
N PHE A 245 -0.93 17.19 -10.06
CA PHE A 245 0.38 16.53 -10.12
C PHE A 245 1.52 17.45 -9.71
N GLY A 246 2.63 16.86 -9.32
CA GLY A 246 3.84 17.57 -8.93
C GLY A 246 5.05 16.64 -8.92
N TYR A 247 6.13 17.10 -8.30
CA TYR A 247 7.41 16.42 -8.30
C TYR A 247 8.10 16.48 -6.95
N LYS A 248 8.88 15.44 -6.69
CA LYS A 248 9.90 15.36 -5.65
C LYS A 248 11.29 15.40 -6.28
N TRP A 249 12.22 16.18 -5.71
CA TRP A 249 13.61 16.22 -6.18
C TRP A 249 14.63 16.23 -5.05
N GLU A 250 15.85 15.88 -5.45
CA GLU A 250 17.06 16.00 -4.65
C GLU A 250 17.62 17.41 -4.76
N ASP A 251 17.49 18.19 -3.68
CA ASP A 251 18.21 19.44 -3.51
C ASP A 251 19.63 19.09 -3.06
N THR A 252 20.57 19.11 -4.00
CA THR A 252 21.93 18.56 -3.80
C THR A 252 22.81 19.50 -2.99
N ASP A 253 22.50 20.80 -2.95
CA ASP A 253 23.28 21.80 -2.22
C ASP A 253 22.57 22.42 -1.01
N GLY A 254 21.31 22.08 -0.81
CA GLY A 254 20.50 22.37 0.36
C GLY A 254 19.93 23.79 0.38
N ASP A 255 19.80 24.43 -0.79
CA ASP A 255 19.39 25.83 -0.90
C ASP A 255 17.87 26.05 -1.06
N GLY A 256 17.11 24.97 -1.23
CA GLY A 256 15.65 24.96 -1.38
C GLY A 256 15.17 25.35 -2.78
N THR A 257 16.05 25.40 -3.78
CA THR A 257 15.76 25.63 -5.19
C THR A 257 15.87 24.31 -5.95
N TRP A 258 15.16 24.18 -7.07
CA TRP A 258 15.40 23.08 -8.00
C TRP A 258 16.31 23.57 -9.12
N ASP A 259 17.58 23.21 -9.02
CA ASP A 259 18.65 23.64 -9.89
C ASP A 259 18.92 22.71 -11.08
N VAL A 260 19.63 23.23 -12.08
CA VAL A 260 20.01 22.43 -13.25
C VAL A 260 20.98 21.33 -12.83
N GLY A 261 20.56 20.08 -13.01
CA GLY A 261 21.36 18.89 -12.71
C GLY A 261 20.87 18.11 -11.50
N GLU A 262 19.91 18.64 -10.77
CA GLU A 262 19.20 17.95 -9.70
C GLU A 262 18.12 17.05 -10.28
N SER A 263 18.07 15.81 -9.80
CA SER A 263 17.18 14.78 -10.31
C SER A 263 15.91 14.68 -9.45
N GLY A 264 14.86 14.09 -10.03
CA GLY A 264 13.72 13.68 -9.24
C GLY A 264 14.09 12.57 -8.25
N LEU A 265 13.26 12.36 -7.24
CA LEU A 265 13.44 11.28 -6.27
C LEU A 265 12.21 10.36 -6.28
N GLY A 266 12.38 9.11 -6.72
CA GLY A 266 11.34 8.09 -6.71
C GLY A 266 11.10 7.45 -5.33
N GLY A 267 9.92 6.86 -5.14
CA GLY A 267 9.56 6.12 -3.91
C GLY A 267 9.28 6.98 -2.68
N TRP A 268 9.03 8.28 -2.84
CA TRP A 268 8.64 9.17 -1.74
C TRP A 268 7.13 9.23 -1.60
N THR A 269 6.65 8.99 -0.38
CA THR A 269 5.23 9.17 -0.05
C THR A 269 4.84 10.64 0.08
N ILE A 270 3.75 11.02 -0.59
CA ILE A 270 3.04 12.29 -0.44
C ILE A 270 1.61 11.98 0.02
N SER A 271 1.28 12.32 1.25
CA SER A 271 -0.10 12.27 1.76
C SER A 271 -0.88 13.49 1.30
N TYR A 272 -2.15 13.33 0.96
CA TYR A 272 -3.03 14.42 0.59
C TYR A 272 -4.34 14.41 1.37
N GLN A 273 -4.91 15.59 1.61
CA GLN A 273 -6.23 15.77 2.19
C GLN A 273 -6.97 16.92 1.52
N TYR A 274 -8.23 16.73 1.15
CA TYR A 274 -9.12 17.78 0.69
C TYR A 274 -10.57 17.47 1.08
N THR A 275 -11.48 18.42 0.91
CA THR A 275 -12.90 18.18 1.20
C THR A 275 -13.72 18.21 -0.07
N VAL A 276 -14.72 17.35 -0.17
CA VAL A 276 -15.72 17.34 -1.25
C VAL A 276 -17.07 17.77 -0.70
N GLY A 277 -17.76 18.64 -1.43
CA GLY A 277 -19.06 19.17 -1.00
C GLY A 277 -18.92 20.49 -0.24
N ASN A 278 -19.99 20.91 0.47
CA ASN A 278 -20.04 22.23 1.06
C ASN A 278 -20.72 22.23 2.44
N GLY A 279 -20.19 23.02 3.37
CA GLY A 279 -20.73 23.17 4.72
C GLY A 279 -20.62 21.89 5.56
N ALA A 280 -21.66 21.60 6.35
CA ALA A 280 -21.67 20.49 7.31
C ALA A 280 -21.67 19.09 6.67
N ASN A 281 -21.91 18.98 5.36
CA ASN A 281 -21.92 17.72 4.61
C ASN A 281 -20.61 17.52 3.81
N ALA A 282 -19.58 18.32 4.09
CA ALA A 282 -18.30 18.15 3.43
C ALA A 282 -17.67 16.82 3.87
N VAL A 283 -17.29 15.99 2.91
CA VAL A 283 -16.59 14.73 3.14
C VAL A 283 -15.11 15.01 3.05
N LEU A 284 -14.34 14.59 4.07
CA LEU A 284 -12.88 14.61 3.99
C LEU A 284 -12.44 13.45 3.09
N VAL A 285 -11.75 13.78 2.02
CA VAL A 285 -11.01 12.83 1.21
C VAL A 285 -9.55 12.95 1.59
N SER A 286 -8.92 11.81 1.78
CA SER A 286 -7.50 11.71 2.07
C SER A 286 -6.95 10.45 1.44
N GLY A 287 -5.68 10.47 1.10
CA GLY A 287 -4.96 9.32 0.57
C GLY A 287 -3.48 9.60 0.50
N VAL A 288 -2.77 8.68 -0.15
CA VAL A 288 -1.33 8.72 -0.35
C VAL A 288 -1.04 8.46 -1.82
N THR A 289 -0.02 9.13 -2.34
CA THR A 289 0.65 8.77 -3.58
C THR A 289 2.12 8.55 -3.31
N VAL A 290 2.76 7.73 -4.11
CA VAL A 290 4.22 7.75 -4.22
C VAL A 290 4.68 8.54 -5.42
N THR A 291 5.98 8.81 -5.44
CA THR A 291 6.68 9.38 -6.58
C THR A 291 7.24 8.28 -7.48
N ALA A 292 7.15 8.50 -8.79
CA ALA A 292 7.54 7.55 -9.81
C ALA A 292 9.05 7.28 -9.76
N ASP A 293 9.46 6.08 -10.14
CA ASP A 293 10.86 5.65 -10.21
C ASP A 293 11.49 5.85 -11.60
N GLY A 294 10.70 6.28 -12.59
CA GLY A 294 11.18 6.54 -13.95
C GLY A 294 11.37 5.29 -14.81
N VAL A 295 10.92 4.10 -14.36
CA VAL A 295 11.17 2.83 -15.04
C VAL A 295 9.90 2.20 -15.60
N ALA A 296 8.85 2.07 -14.80
CA ALA A 296 7.63 1.34 -15.19
C ALA A 296 6.32 2.06 -14.83
N ASP A 297 6.42 3.16 -14.09
CA ASP A 297 5.30 3.90 -13.53
C ASP A 297 4.58 4.72 -14.62
N ASP A 298 3.26 4.54 -14.75
CA ASP A 298 2.35 5.37 -15.57
C ASP A 298 1.24 5.86 -14.64
N PHE A 299 1.59 6.88 -13.87
CA PHE A 299 0.79 7.47 -12.81
C PHE A 299 -0.43 8.16 -13.34
N ASP A 300 -0.28 8.81 -14.49
CA ASP A 300 -1.31 9.66 -15.07
C ASP A 300 -2.20 8.95 -16.11
N GLY A 301 -1.87 7.70 -16.43
CA GLY A 301 -2.63 6.79 -17.28
C GLY A 301 -2.62 7.20 -18.75
N ASP A 302 -1.64 7.99 -19.19
CA ASP A 302 -1.54 8.47 -20.56
C ASP A 302 -0.78 7.51 -21.50
N GLY A 303 -0.24 6.41 -20.96
CA GLY A 303 0.47 5.37 -21.69
C GLY A 303 1.95 5.64 -21.88
N GLU A 304 2.49 6.72 -21.31
CA GLU A 304 3.92 7.00 -21.24
C GLU A 304 4.43 6.80 -19.81
N ILE A 305 5.68 6.33 -19.67
CA ILE A 305 6.30 6.17 -18.35
C ILE A 305 6.60 7.56 -17.76
N ASP A 306 6.15 7.78 -16.54
CA ASP A 306 6.36 9.02 -15.81
C ASP A 306 7.80 9.17 -15.32
N PRO A 307 8.35 10.40 -15.34
CA PRO A 307 9.71 10.68 -14.91
C PRO A 307 9.91 10.46 -13.41
N GLU A 308 11.14 10.12 -13.00
CA GLU A 308 11.48 9.95 -11.59
C GLU A 308 11.06 11.18 -10.75
N GLY A 309 10.46 10.95 -9.60
CA GLY A 309 9.96 12.01 -8.73
C GLY A 309 8.56 12.50 -9.03
N PHE A 310 7.94 12.14 -10.16
CA PHE A 310 6.58 12.55 -10.50
C PHE A 310 5.52 11.91 -9.59
N TYR A 311 4.51 12.67 -9.18
CA TYR A 311 3.37 12.12 -8.46
C TYR A 311 2.06 12.77 -8.92
N VAL A 312 0.96 12.04 -8.74
CA VAL A 312 -0.40 12.50 -9.07
C VAL A 312 -1.29 12.44 -7.83
N ILE A 313 -2.41 13.15 -7.85
CA ILE A 313 -3.43 13.20 -6.80
C ILE A 313 -4.79 13.26 -7.47
N PRO A 314 -5.62 12.21 -7.38
CA PRO A 314 -6.95 12.22 -7.96
C PRO A 314 -7.81 13.25 -7.25
N ILE A 315 -8.59 13.98 -8.03
CA ILE A 315 -9.53 14.98 -7.53
C ILE A 315 -10.95 14.51 -7.80
N GLU A 316 -11.60 14.12 -6.72
CA GLU A 316 -12.98 13.64 -6.75
C GLU A 316 -14.00 14.75 -6.49
N GLY A 317 -15.24 14.45 -6.88
CA GLY A 317 -16.39 15.31 -6.64
C GLY A 317 -16.33 16.63 -7.40
N ASN A 318 -17.30 17.51 -7.15
CA ASN A 318 -17.45 18.76 -7.89
C ASN A 318 -17.45 19.96 -6.96
N ASN A 319 -16.26 20.51 -6.72
CA ASN A 319 -16.08 21.74 -5.97
C ASN A 319 -15.71 22.89 -6.90
N ASN A 320 -16.06 24.13 -6.52
CA ASN A 320 -15.56 25.30 -7.26
C ASN A 320 -14.08 25.57 -6.96
N ASN A 321 -13.65 25.32 -5.73
CA ASN A 321 -12.26 25.37 -5.30
C ASN A 321 -11.98 24.16 -4.43
N TYR A 322 -10.84 23.53 -4.66
CA TYR A 322 -10.26 22.51 -3.80
C TYR A 322 -9.22 23.20 -2.92
N SER A 323 -9.24 22.90 -1.62
CA SER A 323 -8.15 23.23 -0.70
C SER A 323 -7.49 21.91 -0.35
N ILE A 324 -6.31 21.68 -0.92
CA ILE A 324 -5.60 20.42 -0.84
C ILE A 324 -4.41 20.63 0.08
N THR A 325 -4.40 19.95 1.22
CA THR A 325 -3.23 19.85 2.09
C THR A 325 -2.38 18.70 1.58
N LEU A 326 -1.11 18.95 1.32
CA LEU A 326 -0.11 17.96 0.95
C LEU A 326 0.90 17.84 2.07
N THR A 327 1.26 16.62 2.44
CA THR A 327 2.27 16.34 3.45
C THR A 327 3.24 15.31 2.92
N GLU A 328 4.51 15.67 2.82
CA GLU A 328 5.57 14.75 2.45
C GLU A 328 5.88 13.77 3.60
N GLY A 329 6.11 12.50 3.28
CA GLY A 329 6.56 11.43 4.18
C GLY A 329 7.93 11.69 4.81
N PHE A 330 8.20 11.05 5.95
CA PHE A 330 9.48 11.23 6.65
C PHE A 330 10.42 10.18 6.13
N VAL A 331 11.64 10.56 5.79
CA VAL A 331 12.70 9.60 5.47
C VAL A 331 13.90 9.95 6.33
N GLU A 332 14.37 8.97 7.10
CA GLU A 332 15.57 9.12 7.91
C GLU A 332 16.79 9.38 7.01
N GLY A 333 17.67 10.29 7.43
CA GLY A 333 18.84 10.69 6.64
C GLY A 333 18.53 11.71 5.54
N TRP A 334 17.34 12.30 5.52
CA TRP A 334 16.99 13.38 4.60
C TRP A 334 16.38 14.57 5.35
N THR A 335 16.77 15.77 4.92
CA THR A 335 16.23 17.04 5.42
C THR A 335 15.36 17.69 4.34
N ASN A 336 14.12 18.05 4.69
CA ASN A 336 13.27 18.86 3.81
C ASN A 336 13.83 20.28 3.68
N THR A 337 14.08 20.70 2.44
CA THR A 337 14.59 22.02 2.09
C THR A 337 13.55 22.88 1.36
N TYR A 338 12.56 22.23 0.73
CA TYR A 338 11.41 22.87 0.13
C TYR A 338 10.17 21.98 0.22
N ASP A 339 9.06 22.50 0.74
CA ASP A 339 7.80 21.77 0.94
C ASP A 339 6.64 22.31 0.10
N GLY A 340 6.93 23.12 -0.92
CA GLY A 340 5.94 23.79 -1.76
C GLY A 340 5.57 25.21 -1.31
N ASP A 341 5.86 25.58 -0.06
CA ASP A 341 5.70 26.96 0.44
C ASP A 341 6.91 27.50 1.25
N ALA A 342 8.03 26.77 1.20
CA ALA A 342 9.30 27.09 1.84
C ALA A 342 9.17 27.18 3.36
N THR A 343 8.36 26.31 3.96
CA THR A 343 8.33 26.11 5.40
C THR A 343 9.00 24.78 5.80
N PRO A 344 9.41 24.61 7.06
CA PRO A 344 10.09 23.38 7.48
C PRO A 344 9.13 22.36 8.10
N ASN A 345 7.84 22.37 7.72
CA ASN A 345 6.82 21.51 8.33
C ASN A 345 6.42 20.32 7.42
N ARG A 346 7.04 20.20 6.23
CA ARG A 346 6.76 19.17 5.22
C ARG A 346 5.33 19.21 4.68
N THR A 347 4.62 20.31 4.87
CA THR A 347 3.19 20.41 4.62
C THR A 347 2.83 21.73 3.96
N THR A 348 2.25 21.66 2.78
CA THR A 348 1.71 22.85 2.09
C THR A 348 0.22 22.72 1.83
N VAL A 349 -0.47 23.85 1.70
CA VAL A 349 -1.89 23.91 1.33
C VAL A 349 -2.03 24.64 0.00
N VAL A 350 -2.47 23.90 -1.02
CA VAL A 350 -2.70 24.44 -2.36
C VAL A 350 -4.19 24.64 -2.60
N THR A 351 -4.58 25.84 -3.01
CA THR A 351 -5.95 26.14 -3.43
C THR A 351 -6.05 26.09 -4.94
N VAL A 352 -6.85 25.16 -5.47
CA VAL A 352 -7.04 24.96 -6.91
C VAL A 352 -8.46 25.32 -7.30
N ASN A 353 -8.63 26.27 -8.21
CA ASN A 353 -9.93 26.54 -8.82
C ASN A 353 -10.23 25.46 -9.86
N LYS A 354 -11.46 24.93 -9.92
CA LYS A 354 -11.81 23.89 -10.90
C LYS A 354 -11.60 24.29 -12.36
N ASN A 355 -11.62 25.59 -12.66
CA ASN A 355 -11.39 26.08 -14.03
C ASN A 355 -9.90 26.23 -14.36
N ALA A 356 -9.00 25.96 -13.41
CA ALA A 356 -7.57 25.95 -13.63
C ALA A 356 -7.08 24.63 -14.23
N PHE A 357 -7.88 23.56 -14.14
CA PHE A 357 -7.58 22.29 -14.79
C PHE A 357 -7.66 22.45 -16.31
N VAL A 358 -6.63 21.99 -17.01
CA VAL A 358 -6.58 21.93 -18.47
C VAL A 358 -6.57 20.45 -18.85
N ASP A 359 -7.57 20.03 -19.62
CA ASP A 359 -7.78 18.61 -19.98
C ASP A 359 -7.78 17.66 -18.76
N GLY A 360 -8.33 18.13 -17.64
CA GLY A 360 -8.37 17.37 -16.39
C GLY A 360 -7.10 17.42 -15.55
N LYS A 361 -6.03 18.06 -16.03
CA LYS A 361 -4.72 18.13 -15.34
C LYS A 361 -4.48 19.49 -14.70
N PHE A 362 -3.93 19.54 -13.49
CA PHE A 362 -3.41 20.76 -12.87
C PHE A 362 -2.13 20.44 -12.10
N GLY A 363 -1.01 21.11 -12.36
CA GLY A 363 0.21 20.73 -11.67
C GLY A 363 1.38 21.67 -11.84
N ALA A 364 2.50 21.23 -11.29
CA ALA A 364 3.78 21.90 -11.39
C ALA A 364 4.62 21.31 -12.52
N ALA A 365 5.46 22.15 -13.14
CA ALA A 365 6.45 21.68 -14.10
C ALA A 365 7.64 21.05 -13.35
N GLU A 366 8.25 20.04 -13.96
CA GLU A 366 9.56 19.53 -13.57
C GLU A 366 10.61 20.67 -13.58
N GLY A 367 11.55 20.66 -12.63
CA GLY A 367 12.60 21.67 -12.53
C GLY A 367 12.14 23.06 -12.06
N ALA A 368 10.95 23.16 -11.46
CA ALA A 368 10.40 24.43 -10.98
C ALA A 368 10.19 24.42 -9.47
N THR A 369 10.69 25.46 -8.79
CA THR A 369 10.41 25.71 -7.36
C THR A 369 9.06 26.42 -7.21
N VAL A 370 7.98 25.64 -7.22
CA VAL A 370 6.59 26.12 -7.19
C VAL A 370 5.76 25.31 -6.19
N PRO A 371 4.55 25.78 -5.81
CA PRO A 371 3.63 24.94 -5.04
C PRO A 371 3.36 23.62 -5.76
N LEU A 372 3.17 22.54 -4.99
CA LEU A 372 3.11 21.11 -5.44
C LEU A 372 4.46 20.44 -5.66
N ASN A 373 5.57 21.15 -5.49
CA ASN A 373 6.89 20.60 -5.75
C ASN A 373 7.65 20.53 -4.40
N PHE A 374 8.33 19.42 -4.10
CA PHE A 374 9.04 19.15 -2.83
C PHE A 374 10.53 18.83 -3.05
N GLY A 375 11.43 19.51 -2.33
CA GLY A 375 12.89 19.31 -2.40
C GLY A 375 13.47 18.86 -1.07
N ASN A 376 14.34 17.83 -1.11
CA ASN A 376 15.07 17.36 0.06
C ASN A 376 16.57 17.21 -0.21
N PHE A 377 17.34 17.43 0.84
CA PHE A 377 18.79 17.25 0.88
C PHE A 377 19.16 15.99 1.65
N GLU A 378 20.08 15.17 1.13
CA GLU A 378 20.59 13.98 1.80
C GLU A 378 21.55 14.36 2.94
N ASP A 379 21.26 13.94 4.17
CA ASP A 379 22.04 14.26 5.36
C ASP A 379 23.44 13.63 5.29
N MET A 380 24.45 14.45 4.98
CA MET A 380 25.84 13.99 4.97
C MET A 380 26.42 13.82 6.38
N SER A 381 26.90 12.62 6.70
CA SER A 381 27.70 12.36 7.90
C SER A 381 29.15 12.83 7.74
N ILE A 382 29.50 13.99 8.29
CA ILE A 382 30.89 14.47 8.36
C ILE A 382 31.56 13.91 9.63
N SER A 383 32.46 12.94 9.47
CA SER A 383 33.31 12.45 10.57
C SER A 383 34.79 12.78 10.35
N GLY A 384 35.53 12.99 11.45
CA GLY A 384 36.96 13.25 11.41
C GLY A 384 37.63 12.82 12.72
N THR A 385 38.77 12.15 12.63
CA THR A 385 39.60 11.84 13.81
C THR A 385 40.50 13.02 14.16
N LYS A 386 40.51 13.37 15.45
CA LYS A 386 41.31 14.46 16.01
C LYS A 386 42.81 14.21 15.97
#